data_AF-A0A2S5CY29-F1
#
_entry.id   AF-A0A2S5CY29-F1
#
_cell.length_a   1.000
_cell.length_b   1.000
_cell.length_c   1.000
_cell.angle_alpha   90.00
_cell.angle_beta   90.00
_cell.angle_gamma   90.00
#
_symmetry.space_group_name_H-M   'P 1'
#
loop_
_entity.id
_entity.type
_entity.pdbx_description
1 polymer ?
#
loop_
_entity_poly.entity_id
_entity_poly.type
_entity_poly.pdbx_seq_one_letter_code
_entity_poly.pdbx_strand_id
1 'polypeptide(L)'
;MYKKNKKQVDERVKNLQNKIYKEMYVLIMIVCSISIVIKFFKMGMSLDNVLTEWLIIFVSSVYYYVRTAYLGILTDEVEVHDSNSKIKLQTKNIIYGVATGLVLAIFFGLNSAFNYADSTQQAYKYFFMVFLVSLVIYVPFFAGFLGLSYMAAKKKSDQVVQKNLED
;
A
#
# COMPACT_ATOMS: atom_id res chain seq x y z
N MET A 1 -2.86 46.23 8.28
CA MET A 1 -2.56 44.81 8.60
C MET A 1 -1.57 44.31 7.55
N TYR A 2 -0.29 44.15 7.90
CA TYR A 2 0.80 43.91 6.95
C TYR A 2 0.76 42.44 6.46
N LYS A 3 0.46 42.22 5.17
CA LYS A 3 0.59 40.90 4.53
C LYS A 3 2.07 40.50 4.61
N LYS A 4 2.38 39.48 5.41
CA LYS A 4 3.73 38.93 5.54
C LYS A 4 4.15 38.37 4.18
N ASN A 5 5.02 39.09 3.48
CA ASN A 5 5.57 38.67 2.19
C ASN A 5 6.18 37.26 2.37
N LYS A 6 5.55 36.27 1.74
CA LYS A 6 6.04 34.90 1.66
C LYS A 6 7.42 35.00 1.01
N LYS A 7 8.50 34.65 1.72
CA LYS A 7 9.84 34.52 1.11
C LYS A 7 9.67 33.63 -0.11
N GLN A 8 9.88 34.17 -1.32
CA GLN A 8 9.98 33.35 -2.51
C GLN A 8 11.23 32.49 -2.36
N VAL A 9 11.04 31.30 -1.83
CA VAL A 9 12.03 30.23 -1.89
C VAL A 9 12.03 29.77 -3.33
N ASP A 10 13.21 29.71 -3.95
CA ASP A 10 13.36 29.24 -5.32
C ASP A 10 12.71 27.85 -5.47
N GLU A 11 11.73 27.75 -6.35
CA GLU A 11 11.00 26.51 -6.62
C GLU A 11 11.96 25.38 -7.06
N ARG A 12 13.09 25.73 -7.69
CA ARG A 12 14.14 24.77 -8.06
C ARG A 12 14.76 24.12 -6.84
N VAL A 13 15.09 24.91 -5.82
CA VAL A 13 15.69 24.41 -4.57
C VAL A 13 14.70 23.51 -3.83
N LYS A 14 13.42 23.91 -3.78
CA LYS A 14 12.36 23.10 -3.16
C LYS A 14 12.13 21.78 -3.89
N ASN A 15 12.13 21.80 -5.22
CA ASN A 15 11.98 20.59 -6.04
C ASN A 15 13.17 19.63 -5.83
N LEU A 16 14.40 20.16 -5.73
CA LEU A 16 15.57 19.34 -5.45
C LEU A 16 15.51 18.72 -4.05
N GLN A 17 15.09 19.48 -3.03
CA GLN A 17 14.86 18.95 -1.68
C GLN A 17 13.80 17.84 -1.67
N ASN A 18 12.67 18.04 -2.34
CA ASN A 18 11.62 17.01 -2.46
C ASN A 18 12.13 15.72 -3.12
N LYS A 19 12.99 15.85 -4.14
CA LYS A 19 13.65 14.70 -4.77
C LYS A 19 14.52 13.94 -3.78
N ILE A 20 15.36 14.64 -3.01
CA ILE A 20 16.20 14.01 -1.97
C ILE A 20 15.34 13.32 -0.91
N TYR A 21 14.23 13.94 -0.47
CA TYR A 21 13.32 13.30 0.49
C TYR A 21 12.69 12.02 -0.06
N LYS A 22 12.32 12.00 -1.36
CA LYS A 22 11.82 10.80 -2.03
C LYS A 22 12.88 9.70 -2.10
N GLU A 23 14.12 10.05 -2.43
CA GLU A 23 15.25 9.11 -2.46
C GLU A 23 15.55 8.53 -1.07
N MET A 24 15.54 9.37 -0.02
CA MET A 24 15.69 8.90 1.36
C MET A 24 14.57 7.96 1.79
N TYR A 25 13.32 8.26 1.42
CA TYR A 25 12.19 7.36 1.68
C TYR A 25 12.43 5.99 1.05
N VAL A 26 12.78 5.93 -0.24
CA VAL A 26 13.06 4.67 -0.94
C VAL A 26 14.23 3.92 -0.30
N LEU A 27 15.29 4.63 0.10
CA LEU A 27 16.44 4.04 0.79
C LEU A 27 16.04 3.41 2.12
N ILE A 28 15.26 4.10 2.95
CA ILE A 28 14.74 3.57 4.23
C ILE A 28 13.93 2.29 3.98
N MET A 29 13.05 2.30 2.98
CA MET A 29 12.24 1.14 2.63
C MET A 29 13.09 -0.07 2.23
N ILE A 30 14.15 0.14 1.44
CA ILE A 30 15.09 -0.90 1.04
C ILE A 30 15.88 -1.44 2.24
N VAL A 31 16.43 -0.55 3.07
CA VAL A 31 17.23 -0.95 4.24
C VAL A 31 16.38 -1.74 5.24
N CYS A 32 15.14 -1.31 5.52
CA CYS A 32 14.24 -2.05 6.39
C CYS A 32 13.90 -3.43 5.79
N SER A 33 13.63 -3.49 4.49
CA SER A 33 13.34 -4.77 3.81
C SER A 33 14.52 -5.74 3.88
N ILE A 34 15.75 -5.25 3.62
CA ILE A 34 16.97 -6.06 3.73
C ILE A 34 17.19 -6.52 5.18
N SER A 35 16.96 -5.64 6.17
CA SER A 35 17.06 -5.99 7.60
C SER A 35 16.14 -7.16 7.95
N ILE A 36 14.87 -7.10 7.52
CA ILE A 36 13.89 -8.17 7.74
C ILE A 36 14.39 -9.49 7.13
N VAL A 37 14.82 -9.47 5.86
CA VAL A 37 15.34 -10.66 5.17
C VAL A 37 16.53 -11.25 5.93
N ILE A 38 17.52 -10.45 6.33
CA ILE A 38 18.69 -10.94 7.05
C ILE A 38 18.29 -11.57 8.39
N LYS A 39 17.42 -10.91 9.17
CA LYS A 39 16.98 -11.43 10.48
C LYS A 39 16.22 -12.75 10.36
N PHE A 40 15.38 -12.90 9.34
CA PHE A 40 14.66 -14.15 9.08
C PHE A 40 15.59 -15.27 8.61
N PHE A 41 16.42 -15.02 7.59
CA PHE A 41 17.20 -16.08 6.95
C PHE A 41 18.48 -16.45 7.70
N LYS A 42 19.19 -15.49 8.31
CA LYS A 42 20.47 -15.76 8.98
C LYS A 42 20.32 -16.02 10.48
N MET A 43 19.35 -15.39 11.12
CA MET A 43 19.28 -15.37 12.59
C MET A 43 18.13 -16.21 13.14
N GLY A 44 17.27 -16.77 12.27
CA GLY A 44 16.14 -17.61 12.68
C GLY A 44 15.18 -16.93 13.66
N MET A 45 15.15 -15.60 13.67
CA MET A 45 14.43 -14.83 14.68
C MET A 45 12.92 -14.85 14.44
N SER A 46 12.15 -14.82 15.53
CA SER A 46 10.70 -14.68 15.50
C SER A 46 10.26 -13.28 15.02
N LEU A 47 8.99 -13.18 14.62
CA LEU A 47 8.35 -11.94 14.15
C LEU A 47 8.51 -10.76 15.13
N ASP A 48 8.63 -11.02 16.43
CA ASP A 48 8.77 -9.98 17.45
C ASP A 48 10.03 -9.11 17.25
N ASN A 49 11.11 -9.70 16.74
CA ASN A 49 12.39 -9.03 16.56
C ASN A 49 12.49 -8.20 15.26
N VAL A 50 11.47 -8.28 14.40
CA VAL A 50 11.33 -7.51 13.15
C VAL A 50 10.11 -6.59 13.16
N LEU A 51 9.37 -6.54 14.28
CA LEU A 51 8.16 -5.74 14.41
C LEU A 51 8.43 -4.25 14.08
N THR A 52 9.56 -3.72 14.55
CA THR A 52 9.94 -2.32 14.32
C THR A 52 10.11 -2.00 12.85
N GLU A 53 10.81 -2.84 12.07
CA GLU A 53 10.96 -2.63 10.63
C GLU A 53 9.64 -2.73 9.88
N TRP A 54 8.78 -3.68 10.26
CA TRP A 54 7.42 -3.77 9.74
C TRP A 54 6.60 -2.52 10.03
N LEU A 55 6.68 -1.99 11.25
CA LEU A 55 6.01 -0.74 11.63
C LEU A 55 6.52 0.45 10.83
N ILE A 56 7.84 0.57 10.65
CA ILE A 56 8.43 1.67 9.85
C ILE A 56 7.89 1.62 8.42
N ILE A 57 7.96 0.45 7.77
CA ILE A 57 7.47 0.25 6.40
C ILE A 57 5.98 0.58 6.30
N PHE A 58 5.18 0.06 7.23
CA PHE A 58 3.73 0.22 7.21
C PHE A 58 3.30 1.67 7.47
N VAL A 59 3.74 2.26 8.58
CA VAL A 59 3.35 3.62 9.00
C VAL A 59 3.82 4.65 7.98
N SER A 60 5.05 4.52 7.47
CA SER A 60 5.57 5.46 6.46
C SER A 60 4.80 5.37 5.13
N SER A 61 4.45 4.16 4.69
CA SER A 61 3.65 3.94 3.47
C SER A 61 2.24 4.54 3.61
N VAL A 62 1.57 4.31 4.75
CA VAL A 62 0.24 4.87 5.03
C VAL A 62 0.31 6.39 5.13
N TYR A 63 1.31 6.93 5.84
CA TYR A 63 1.51 8.38 5.95
C TYR A 63 1.73 9.01 4.57
N TYR A 64 2.61 8.44 3.74
CA TYR A 64 2.86 8.91 2.39
C TYR A 64 1.57 8.92 1.56
N TYR A 65 0.84 7.80 1.54
CA TYR A 65 -0.41 7.66 0.80
C TYR A 65 -1.46 8.71 1.19
N VAL A 66 -1.70 8.85 2.50
CA VAL A 66 -2.64 9.86 3.03
C VAL A 66 -2.15 11.25 2.69
N ARG A 67 -0.86 11.55 2.89
CA ARG A 67 -0.30 12.88 2.64
C ARG A 67 -0.45 13.30 1.18
N THR A 68 -0.24 12.39 0.23
CA THR A 68 -0.43 12.65 -1.21
C THR A 68 -1.87 13.07 -1.51
N ALA A 69 -2.86 12.41 -0.90
CA ALA A 69 -4.26 12.80 -1.03
C ALA A 69 -4.54 14.19 -0.44
N TYR A 70 -3.99 14.52 0.73
CA TYR A 70 -4.20 15.84 1.37
C TYR A 70 -3.49 16.99 0.66
N LEU A 71 -2.54 16.70 -0.24
CA LEU A 71 -1.85 17.71 -1.04
C LEU A 71 -2.49 17.93 -2.42
N GLY A 72 -3.54 17.19 -2.78
CA GLY A 72 -4.15 17.26 -4.12
C GLY A 72 -3.39 16.48 -5.20
N ILE A 73 -2.17 16.03 -4.91
CA ILE A 73 -1.25 15.37 -5.85
C ILE A 73 -1.87 14.07 -6.42
N LEU A 74 -2.67 13.37 -5.61
CA LEU A 74 -3.32 12.14 -6.06
C LEU A 74 -4.26 12.39 -7.24
N THR A 75 -4.94 13.54 -7.28
CA THR A 75 -5.84 13.90 -8.39
C THR A 75 -5.03 14.11 -9.67
N ASP A 76 -3.95 14.89 -9.60
CA ASP A 76 -3.05 15.13 -10.73
C ASP A 76 -2.44 13.82 -11.26
N GLU A 77 -2.00 12.93 -10.37
CA GLU A 77 -1.47 11.61 -10.73
C GLU A 77 -2.52 10.75 -11.44
N VAL A 78 -3.77 10.78 -10.98
CA VAL A 78 -4.88 10.04 -11.59
C VAL A 78 -5.20 10.57 -12.98
N GLU A 79 -5.22 11.89 -13.18
CA GLU A 79 -5.48 12.49 -14.50
C GLU A 79 -4.38 12.15 -15.50
N VAL A 80 -3.12 12.25 -15.09
CA VAL A 80 -1.98 11.84 -15.94
C VAL A 80 -2.00 10.34 -16.21
N HIS A 81 -2.37 9.52 -15.22
CA HIS A 81 -2.44 8.07 -15.41
C HIS A 81 -3.57 7.66 -16.37
N ASP A 82 -4.78 8.15 -16.12
CA ASP A 82 -5.99 7.75 -16.84
C ASP A 82 -6.01 8.34 -18.26
N SER A 83 -5.31 9.45 -18.53
CA SER A 83 -5.11 9.96 -19.89
C SER A 83 -4.14 9.10 -20.72
N ASN A 84 -3.15 8.48 -20.07
CA ASN A 84 -2.11 7.68 -20.74
C ASN A 84 -2.36 6.17 -20.66
N SER A 85 -3.33 5.70 -19.89
CA SER A 85 -3.57 4.28 -19.66
C SER A 85 -4.98 3.83 -20.02
N LYS A 86 -5.11 2.63 -20.59
CA LYS A 86 -6.40 2.01 -20.90
C LYS A 86 -7.16 1.55 -19.65
N ILE A 87 -6.45 1.28 -18.55
CA ILE A 87 -7.04 0.79 -17.30
C ILE A 87 -6.99 1.91 -16.28
N LYS A 88 -8.16 2.32 -15.79
CA LYS A 88 -8.28 3.34 -14.75
C LYS A 88 -7.55 2.92 -13.49
N LEU A 89 -6.95 3.90 -12.80
CA LEU A 89 -6.21 3.64 -11.55
C LEU A 89 -7.09 2.99 -10.46
N GLN A 90 -8.39 3.34 -10.41
CA GLN A 90 -9.36 2.70 -9.52
C GLN A 90 -9.48 1.21 -9.77
N THR A 91 -9.60 0.80 -11.04
CA THR A 91 -9.71 -0.60 -11.44
C THR A 91 -8.43 -1.36 -11.08
N LYS A 92 -7.26 -0.73 -11.26
CA LYS A 92 -5.98 -1.33 -10.82
C LYS A 92 -5.95 -1.61 -9.33
N ASN A 93 -6.40 -0.68 -8.49
CA ASN A 93 -6.44 -0.89 -7.04
C ASN A 93 -7.37 -2.04 -6.63
N ILE A 94 -8.52 -2.18 -7.30
CA ILE A 94 -9.43 -3.32 -7.10
C ILE A 94 -8.75 -4.63 -7.52
N ILE A 95 -8.08 -4.65 -8.68
CA ILE A 95 -7.34 -5.83 -9.16
C ILE A 95 -6.24 -6.22 -8.16
N TYR A 96 -5.49 -5.25 -7.64
CA TYR A 96 -4.50 -5.52 -6.61
C TYR A 96 -5.13 -6.10 -5.35
N GLY A 97 -6.28 -5.59 -4.92
CA GLY A 97 -7.00 -6.14 -3.76
C GLY A 97 -7.46 -7.57 -3.97
N VAL A 98 -8.00 -7.88 -5.15
CA VAL A 98 -8.38 -9.24 -5.54
C VAL A 98 -7.15 -10.17 -5.55
N ALA A 99 -6.05 -9.72 -6.15
CA ALA A 99 -4.82 -10.49 -6.22
C ALA A 99 -4.25 -10.78 -4.82
N THR A 100 -4.22 -9.78 -3.93
CA THR A 100 -3.79 -9.95 -2.54
C THR A 100 -4.67 -10.94 -1.79
N GLY A 101 -6.01 -10.82 -1.91
CA GLY A 101 -6.94 -11.75 -1.29
C GLY A 101 -6.76 -13.19 -1.79
N LEU A 102 -6.51 -13.36 -3.10
CA LEU A 102 -6.26 -14.68 -3.70
C LEU A 102 -4.96 -15.30 -3.19
N VAL A 103 -3.87 -14.52 -3.13
CA VAL A 103 -2.58 -15.00 -2.60
C VAL A 103 -2.73 -15.45 -1.15
N LEU A 104 -3.44 -14.69 -0.32
CA LEU A 104 -3.70 -15.09 1.07
C LEU A 104 -4.58 -16.34 1.17
N ALA A 105 -5.61 -16.45 0.33
CA ALA A 105 -6.45 -17.64 0.31
C ALA A 105 -5.66 -18.90 -0.04
N ILE A 106 -4.76 -18.83 -1.03
CA ILE A 106 -3.85 -19.91 -1.39
C ILE A 106 -2.92 -20.22 -0.21
N PHE A 107 -2.31 -19.19 0.39
CA PHE A 107 -1.39 -19.35 1.52
C PHE A 107 -2.05 -20.08 2.70
N PHE A 108 -3.25 -19.66 3.12
CA PHE A 108 -3.97 -20.32 4.21
C PHE A 108 -4.46 -21.72 3.83
N GLY A 109 -4.90 -21.92 2.60
CA GLY A 109 -5.24 -23.25 2.08
C GLY A 109 -4.06 -24.21 2.19
N LEU A 110 -2.89 -23.81 1.67
CA LEU A 110 -1.64 -24.59 1.75
C LEU A 110 -1.21 -24.82 3.21
N ASN A 111 -1.27 -23.79 4.05
CA ASN A 111 -0.93 -23.90 5.46
C ASN A 111 -1.84 -24.92 6.17
N SER A 112 -3.13 -24.97 5.83
CA SER A 112 -4.05 -25.97 6.38
C SER A 112 -3.71 -27.39 5.92
N ALA A 113 -3.34 -27.55 4.65
CA ALA A 113 -3.07 -28.84 4.05
C ALA A 113 -1.75 -29.45 4.56
N PHE A 114 -0.72 -28.62 4.75
CA PHE A 114 0.60 -29.09 5.18
C PHE A 114 0.73 -29.27 6.68
N ASN A 115 0.07 -28.43 7.50
CA ASN A 115 0.28 -28.45 8.95
C ASN A 115 -0.80 -29.21 9.73
N TYR A 116 -1.96 -29.50 9.12
CA TYR A 116 -3.10 -30.08 9.86
C TYR A 116 -3.64 -31.39 9.28
N ALA A 117 -3.23 -31.82 8.08
CA ALA A 117 -3.70 -33.07 7.50
C ALA A 117 -2.76 -34.25 7.78
N ASP A 118 -3.34 -35.38 8.19
CA ASP A 118 -2.58 -36.61 8.48
C ASP A 118 -2.50 -37.56 7.27
N SER A 119 -3.30 -37.29 6.22
CA SER A 119 -3.32 -38.09 4.99
C SER A 119 -3.52 -37.22 3.76
N THR A 120 -3.10 -37.72 2.59
CA THR A 120 -3.24 -37.01 1.31
C THR A 120 -4.70 -36.66 0.99
N GLN A 121 -5.64 -37.55 1.28
CA GLN A 121 -7.06 -37.30 1.04
C GLN A 121 -7.61 -36.20 1.96
N GLN A 122 -7.14 -36.15 3.21
CA GLN A 122 -7.49 -35.09 4.16
C GLN A 122 -6.84 -33.76 3.78
N ALA A 123 -5.61 -33.77 3.24
CA ALA A 123 -4.92 -32.57 2.78
C ALA A 123 -5.69 -31.87 1.65
N TYR A 124 -6.21 -32.62 0.67
CA TYR A 124 -7.07 -32.04 -0.36
C TYR A 124 -8.35 -31.43 0.23
N LYS A 125 -9.01 -32.15 1.16
CA LYS A 125 -10.23 -31.65 1.81
C LYS A 125 -9.97 -30.35 2.57
N TYR A 126 -8.91 -30.30 3.37
CA TYR A 126 -8.55 -29.13 4.17
C TYR A 126 -8.13 -27.96 3.29
N PHE A 127 -7.30 -28.21 2.27
CA PHE A 127 -6.92 -27.20 1.28
C PHE A 127 -8.16 -26.53 0.69
N PHE A 128 -9.06 -27.30 0.06
CA PHE A 128 -10.22 -26.73 -0.62
C PHE A 128 -11.20 -26.06 0.33
N MET A 129 -11.42 -26.63 1.52
CA MET A 129 -12.30 -26.03 2.53
C MET A 129 -11.77 -24.66 2.98
N VAL A 130 -10.51 -24.59 3.41
CA VAL A 130 -9.90 -23.35 3.90
C VAL A 130 -9.69 -22.36 2.75
N PHE A 131 -9.27 -22.81 1.58
CA PHE A 131 -9.09 -21.98 0.40
C PHE A 131 -10.39 -21.29 0.00
N LEU A 132 -11.50 -22.03 -0.11
CA LEU A 132 -12.79 -21.46 -0.53
C LEU A 132 -13.34 -20.48 0.51
N VAL A 133 -13.28 -20.82 1.80
CA VAL A 133 -13.70 -19.91 2.88
C VAL A 133 -12.83 -18.65 2.88
N SER A 134 -11.50 -18.82 2.75
CA SER A 134 -10.56 -17.71 2.68
C SER A 134 -10.78 -16.84 1.45
N LEU A 135 -11.14 -17.41 0.30
CA LEU A 135 -11.45 -16.66 -0.92
C LEU A 135 -12.67 -15.76 -0.69
N VAL A 136 -13.75 -16.33 -0.13
CA VAL A 136 -14.99 -15.60 0.17
C VAL A 136 -14.77 -14.47 1.18
N ILE A 137 -13.81 -14.59 2.09
CA ILE A 137 -13.52 -13.56 3.11
C ILE A 137 -12.50 -12.54 2.59
N TYR A 138 -11.30 -12.98 2.22
CA TYR A 138 -10.17 -12.09 1.96
C TYR A 138 -10.27 -11.38 0.61
N VAL A 139 -10.78 -12.01 -0.45
CA VAL A 139 -10.91 -11.35 -1.75
C VAL A 139 -11.83 -10.12 -1.68
N PRO A 140 -13.09 -10.21 -1.23
CA PRO A 140 -13.94 -9.02 -1.13
C PRO A 140 -13.44 -8.04 -0.07
N PHE A 141 -12.84 -8.52 1.03
CA PHE A 141 -12.26 -7.63 2.04
C PHE A 141 -11.14 -6.76 1.45
N PHE A 142 -10.14 -7.34 0.79
CA PHE A 142 -9.02 -6.58 0.23
C PHE A 142 -9.42 -5.76 -1.00
N ALA A 143 -10.26 -6.30 -1.88
CA ALA A 143 -10.80 -5.55 -3.02
C ALA A 143 -11.61 -4.33 -2.56
N GLY A 144 -12.48 -4.52 -1.57
CA GLY A 144 -13.26 -3.46 -0.95
C GLY A 144 -12.38 -2.45 -0.20
N PHE A 145 -11.45 -2.92 0.63
CA PHE A 145 -10.55 -2.06 1.40
C PHE A 145 -9.69 -1.16 0.50
N LEU A 146 -9.05 -1.71 -0.55
CA LEU A 146 -8.24 -0.92 -1.47
C LEU A 146 -9.10 -0.02 -2.37
N GLY A 147 -10.25 -0.50 -2.83
CA GLY A 147 -11.19 0.31 -3.62
C GLY A 147 -11.75 1.50 -2.83
N LEU A 148 -12.24 1.26 -1.62
CA LEU A 148 -12.81 2.29 -0.75
C LEU A 148 -11.76 3.27 -0.24
N SER A 149 -10.58 2.80 0.16
CA SER A 149 -9.49 3.68 0.60
C SER A 149 -9.04 4.60 -0.54
N TYR A 150 -8.94 4.07 -1.77
CA TYR A 150 -8.69 4.88 -2.96
C TYR A 150 -9.78 5.92 -3.23
N MET A 151 -11.05 5.53 -3.18
CA MET A 151 -12.16 6.46 -3.39
C MET A 151 -12.17 7.58 -2.33
N ALA A 152 -11.92 7.24 -1.07
CA ALA A 152 -11.82 8.22 0.02
C ALA A 152 -10.64 9.19 -0.18
N ALA A 153 -9.47 8.64 -0.53
CA ALA A 153 -8.28 9.42 -0.81
C ALA A 153 -8.48 10.35 -2.02
N LYS A 154 -9.02 9.84 -3.13
CA LYS A 154 -9.31 10.64 -4.32
C LYS A 154 -10.31 11.76 -4.03
N LYS A 155 -11.42 11.45 -3.35
CA LYS A 155 -12.41 12.46 -2.95
C LYS A 155 -11.77 13.56 -2.11
N LYS A 156 -10.87 13.21 -1.18
CA LYS A 156 -10.18 14.20 -0.36
C LYS A 156 -9.23 15.06 -1.18
N SER A 157 -8.54 14.46 -2.13
CA SER A 157 -7.63 15.13 -3.06
C SER A 157 -8.36 16.12 -3.96
N ASP A 158 -9.48 15.70 -4.56
CA ASP A 158 -10.30 16.54 -5.44
C ASP A 158 -10.84 17.77 -4.69
N GLN A 159 -11.24 17.62 -3.42
CA GLN A 159 -11.66 18.73 -2.55
C GLN A 159 -10.53 19.75 -2.30
N VAL A 160 -9.29 19.28 -2.16
CA VAL A 160 -8.13 20.16 -1.95
C VAL A 160 -7.81 20.93 -3.24
N VAL A 161 -7.84 20.26 -4.40
CA VAL A 161 -7.61 20.89 -5.69
C VAL A 161 -8.67 21.96 -5.97
N GLN A 162 -9.96 21.65 -5.77
CA GLN A 162 -11.05 22.61 -5.96
C GLN A 162 -10.89 23.85 -5.07
N LYS A 163 -10.59 23.64 -3.78
CA LYS A 163 -10.34 24.76 -2.86
C LYS A 163 -9.19 25.66 -3.33
N ASN A 164 -8.11 25.07 -3.83
CA ASN A 164 -6.97 25.84 -4.34
C ASN A 164 -7.27 26.61 -5.63
N LEU A 165 -8.33 26.26 -6.37
CA LEU A 165 -8.78 26.98 -7.57
C LEU A 165 -9.73 28.14 -7.24
N GLU A 166 -10.39 28.08 -6.08
CA GLU A 166 -11.29 29.13 -5.57
C GLU A 166 -10.55 30.25 -4.81
N ASP A 167 -9.34 29.98 -4.30
CA ASP A 167 -8.46 30.90 -3.58
C ASP A 167 -7.53 31.71 -4.53
#